data_AF-A0A8B6F1F5-F1
#
_entry.id   AF-A0A8B6F1F5-F1
#
_cell.length_a   1.000
_cell.length_b   1.000
_cell.length_c   1.000
_cell.angle_alpha   90.00
_cell.angle_beta   90.00
_cell.angle_gamma   90.00
#
_symmetry.space_group_name_H-M   'P 1'
#
loop_
_entity.id
_entity.type
_entity.pdbx_description
1 polymer ?
#
loop_
_entity_poly.entity_id
_entity_poly.type
_entity_poly.pdbx_seq_one_letter_code
_entity_poly.pdbx_strand_id
1 'polypeptide(L)'
;MIFSDNASLFAKKGFSDWKNAVGVKRSSLKGHEESDAHIYTAEAAKDFIAICHGSKPDIYSSLRQNYENRVAKSRAILISIIDIIVVLGQRNFALRGNWDKELKKEDVNFQFLIDWKSIYDLTLKEHLETARRSLRYL
;
A
#
# COMPACT_ATOMS: atom_id res chain seq x y z
N MET A 1 25.93 17.80 -24.11
CA MET A 1 27.23 18.26 -23.57
C MET A 1 27.19 18.04 -22.06
N ILE A 2 27.55 16.84 -21.58
CA ILE A 2 27.57 16.48 -20.14
C ILE A 2 28.85 15.69 -19.86
N PHE A 3 29.99 16.30 -20.14
CA PHE A 3 31.27 15.84 -19.64
C PHE A 3 31.98 17.06 -19.05
N SER A 4 31.52 17.49 -17.88
CA SER A 4 32.35 18.33 -17.01
C SER A 4 33.40 17.42 -16.35
N ASP A 5 34.64 17.88 -16.33
CA ASP A 5 35.82 17.17 -15.81
C ASP A 5 35.59 16.50 -14.44
N ASN A 6 35.31 15.20 -14.49
CA ASN A 6 35.09 14.34 -13.32
C ASN A 6 36.38 13.63 -12.86
N ALA A 7 37.52 14.30 -12.95
CA ALA A 7 38.80 13.75 -12.50
C ALA A 7 38.84 13.45 -10.98
N SER A 8 37.84 13.90 -10.21
CA SER A 8 37.69 13.65 -8.77
C SER A 8 36.84 12.44 -8.40
N LEU A 9 36.10 11.83 -9.34
CA LEU A 9 35.22 10.69 -9.04
C LEU A 9 35.94 9.34 -9.02
N PHE A 10 37.12 9.26 -9.61
CA PHE A 10 37.95 8.05 -9.58
C PHE A 10 38.97 8.10 -8.46
N ALA A 11 39.14 6.98 -7.77
CA ALA A 11 40.13 6.86 -6.70
C ALA A 11 41.53 7.19 -7.24
N LYS A 12 42.18 8.22 -6.66
CA LYS A 12 43.53 8.66 -7.05
C LYS A 12 44.62 7.63 -6.76
N LYS A 13 44.33 6.65 -5.91
CA LYS A 13 45.22 5.56 -5.52
C LYS A 13 44.45 4.25 -5.57
N GLY A 14 45.04 3.25 -6.24
CA GLY A 14 44.47 1.91 -6.32
C GLY A 14 44.43 1.21 -4.95
N PHE A 15 43.69 0.11 -4.89
CA PHE A 15 43.64 -0.75 -3.72
C PHE A 15 45.05 -1.29 -3.41
N SER A 16 45.53 -1.10 -2.19
CA SER A 16 46.91 -1.45 -1.81
C SER A 16 47.02 -2.69 -0.92
N ASP A 17 45.91 -3.16 -0.34
CA ASP A 17 45.90 -4.27 0.62
C ASP A 17 45.48 -5.60 -0.02
N TRP A 18 46.05 -5.90 -1.21
CA TRP A 18 45.73 -7.10 -1.99
C TRP A 18 45.87 -8.40 -1.21
N LYS A 19 46.84 -8.46 -0.28
CA LYS A 19 47.05 -9.63 0.58
C LYS A 19 45.85 -9.96 1.47
N ASN A 20 45.03 -8.95 1.84
CA ASN A 20 43.82 -9.11 2.65
C ASN A 20 42.53 -8.84 1.85
N ALA A 21 42.58 -8.94 0.53
CA ALA A 21 41.41 -8.74 -0.32
C ALA A 21 40.34 -9.81 -0.06
N VAL A 22 40.73 -11.09 0.00
CA VAL A 22 39.84 -12.27 -0.01
C VAL A 22 40.10 -13.26 1.14
N GLY A 23 40.69 -12.80 2.24
CA GLY A 23 41.10 -13.67 3.37
C GLY A 23 39.94 -14.16 4.24
N VAL A 24 40.22 -15.04 5.21
CA VAL A 24 39.20 -15.53 6.18
C VAL A 24 39.15 -14.67 7.46
N LYS A 25 40.29 -14.11 7.89
CA LYS A 25 40.40 -13.23 9.08
C LYS A 25 40.27 -11.74 8.77
N ARG A 26 40.65 -11.32 7.56
CA ARG A 26 40.50 -9.97 7.02
C ARG A 26 40.16 -10.11 5.54
N SER A 27 39.00 -9.60 5.16
CA SER A 27 38.42 -9.75 3.83
C SER A 27 37.81 -8.44 3.40
N SER A 28 38.66 -7.46 3.13
CA SER A 28 38.22 -6.08 2.82
C SER A 28 37.21 -6.02 1.66
N LEU A 29 37.40 -6.82 0.62
CA LEU A 29 36.45 -6.86 -0.50
C LEU A 29 35.18 -7.63 -0.13
N LYS A 30 35.31 -8.79 0.49
CA LYS A 30 34.13 -9.59 0.90
C LYS A 30 33.27 -8.87 1.94
N GLY A 31 33.90 -8.20 2.90
CA GLY A 31 33.21 -7.40 3.91
C GLY A 31 32.56 -6.14 3.32
N HIS A 32 33.12 -5.58 2.24
CA HIS A 32 32.44 -4.55 1.47
C HIS A 32 31.25 -5.13 0.68
N GLU A 33 31.43 -6.26 0.00
CA GLU A 33 30.38 -6.93 -0.77
C GLU A 33 29.16 -7.30 0.10
N GLU A 34 29.42 -7.77 1.31
CA GLU A 34 28.42 -8.12 2.33
C GLU A 34 27.91 -6.90 3.13
N SER A 35 28.47 -5.71 2.91
CA SER A 35 28.00 -4.51 3.63
C SER A 35 26.62 -4.10 3.16
N ASP A 36 25.79 -3.61 4.09
CA ASP A 36 24.43 -3.14 3.81
C ASP A 36 24.40 -2.10 2.69
N ALA A 37 25.41 -1.22 2.63
CA ALA A 37 25.51 -0.19 1.59
C ALA A 37 25.71 -0.81 0.19
N HIS A 38 26.59 -1.82 0.07
CA HIS A 38 26.80 -2.50 -1.19
C HIS A 38 25.57 -3.31 -1.62
N ILE A 39 24.98 -4.07 -0.70
CA ILE A 39 23.76 -4.85 -0.98
C ILE A 39 22.64 -3.92 -1.45
N TYR A 40 22.38 -2.84 -0.70
CA TYR A 40 21.34 -1.86 -1.05
C TYR A 40 21.58 -1.21 -2.42
N THR A 41 22.82 -0.79 -2.71
CA THR A 41 23.14 -0.16 -4.00
C THR A 41 23.09 -1.15 -5.16
N ALA A 42 23.50 -2.40 -4.96
CA ALA A 42 23.38 -3.47 -5.94
C ALA A 42 21.91 -3.79 -6.24
N GLU A 43 21.05 -3.86 -5.23
CA GLU A 43 19.61 -4.02 -5.39
C GLU A 43 18.98 -2.85 -6.14
N ALA A 44 19.33 -1.61 -5.78
CA ALA A 44 18.85 -0.42 -6.48
C ALA A 44 19.27 -0.39 -7.95
N ALA A 45 20.51 -0.79 -8.26
CA ALA A 45 21.00 -0.89 -9.64
C ALA A 45 20.24 -1.96 -10.43
N LYS A 46 20.01 -3.13 -9.82
CA LYS A 46 19.21 -4.21 -10.41
C LYS A 46 17.78 -3.75 -10.70
N ASP A 47 17.15 -3.06 -9.76
CA ASP A 47 15.81 -2.50 -9.90
C ASP A 47 15.74 -1.45 -11.01
N PHE A 48 16.74 -0.56 -11.10
CA PHE A 48 16.83 0.42 -12.17
C PHE A 48 16.89 -0.25 -13.56
N ILE A 49 17.72 -1.28 -13.71
CA ILE A 49 17.81 -2.04 -14.96
C ILE A 49 16.47 -2.72 -15.28
N ALA A 50 15.81 -3.33 -14.29
CA ALA A 50 14.51 -3.97 -14.47
C ALA A 50 13.42 -2.97 -14.92
N ILE A 51 13.42 -1.75 -14.36
CA ILE A 51 12.53 -0.67 -14.77
C ILE A 51 12.81 -0.25 -16.22
N CYS A 52 14.07 -0.05 -16.58
CA CYS A 52 14.47 0.30 -17.96
C CYS A 52 14.06 -0.77 -18.99
N HIS A 53 14.06 -2.04 -18.60
CA HIS A 53 13.60 -3.15 -19.44
C HIS A 53 12.08 -3.39 -19.38
N GLY A 54 11.34 -2.63 -18.57
CA GLY A 54 9.89 -2.78 -18.40
C GLY A 54 9.46 -4.06 -17.67
N SER A 55 10.38 -4.79 -17.04
CA SER A 55 10.06 -5.99 -16.25
C SER A 55 9.60 -5.66 -14.83
N LYS A 56 9.81 -4.41 -14.38
CA LYS A 56 9.30 -3.87 -13.13
C LYS A 56 8.66 -2.49 -13.39
N PRO A 57 7.49 -2.17 -12.82
CA PRO A 57 6.92 -0.83 -12.92
C PRO A 57 7.81 0.19 -12.21
N ASP A 58 7.95 1.38 -12.78
CA ASP A 58 8.63 2.49 -12.11
C ASP A 58 7.84 2.94 -10.86
N ILE A 59 8.50 3.72 -9.99
CA ILE A 59 7.89 4.18 -8.73
C ILE A 59 6.64 5.04 -8.99
N TYR A 60 6.66 5.89 -10.03
CA TYR A 60 5.54 6.77 -10.34
C TYR A 60 4.32 5.98 -10.81
N SER A 61 4.51 5.04 -11.73
CA SER A 61 3.46 4.13 -12.20
C SER A 61 2.87 3.30 -11.05
N SER A 62 3.73 2.80 -10.15
CA SER A 62 3.29 2.09 -8.93
C SER A 62 2.47 2.99 -8.00
N LEU A 63 2.92 4.23 -7.75
CA LEU A 63 2.19 5.20 -6.93
C LEU A 63 0.84 5.55 -7.54
N ARG A 64 0.82 5.79 -8.85
CA ARG A 64 -0.39 6.11 -9.59
C ARG A 64 -1.38 4.95 -9.54
N GLN A 65 -0.94 3.72 -9.80
CA GLN A 65 -1.79 2.53 -9.71
C GLN A 65 -2.37 2.37 -8.30
N ASN A 66 -1.56 2.57 -7.26
CA ASN A 66 -2.02 2.52 -5.88
C ASN A 66 -3.08 3.59 -5.58
N TYR A 67 -2.91 4.80 -6.10
CA TYR A 67 -3.90 5.86 -5.98
C TYR A 67 -5.21 5.50 -6.71
N GLU A 68 -5.12 5.06 -7.97
CA GLU A 68 -6.27 4.66 -8.77
C GLU A 68 -7.04 3.50 -8.11
N ASN A 69 -6.33 2.49 -7.59
CA ASN A 69 -6.91 1.39 -6.82
C ASN A 69 -7.64 1.87 -5.56
N ARG A 70 -7.06 2.84 -4.83
CA ARG A 70 -7.71 3.43 -3.65
C ARG A 70 -8.99 4.17 -4.02
N VAL A 71 -8.96 4.98 -5.09
CA VAL A 71 -10.15 5.70 -5.57
C VAL A 71 -11.23 4.72 -6.02
N ALA A 72 -10.87 3.69 -6.77
CA ALA A 72 -11.81 2.65 -7.21
C ALA A 72 -12.45 1.93 -6.03
N LYS A 73 -11.63 1.53 -5.03
CA LYS A 73 -12.11 0.90 -3.80
C LYS A 73 -13.09 1.80 -3.05
N SER A 74 -12.74 3.08 -2.84
CA SER A 74 -13.63 4.04 -2.17
C SER A 74 -14.96 4.24 -2.92
N ARG A 75 -14.92 4.29 -4.26
CA ARG A 75 -16.14 4.40 -5.08
C ARG A 75 -17.02 3.17 -4.95
N ALA A 76 -16.45 1.97 -4.99
CA ALA A 76 -17.19 0.73 -4.81
C ALA A 76 -17.93 0.70 -3.46
N ILE A 77 -17.25 1.10 -2.39
CA ILE A 77 -17.85 1.20 -1.04
C ILE A 77 -19.03 2.18 -1.04
N LEU A 78 -18.85 3.37 -1.61
CA LEU A 78 -19.90 4.39 -1.65
C LEU A 78 -21.11 3.94 -2.47
N ILE A 79 -20.90 3.30 -3.61
CA ILE A 79 -21.97 2.73 -4.43
C ILE A 79 -22.73 1.70 -3.60
N SER A 80 -22.03 0.80 -2.91
CA SER A 80 -22.67 -0.22 -2.07
C SER A 80 -23.55 0.37 -0.98
N ILE A 81 -23.12 1.48 -0.36
CA ILE A 81 -23.90 2.23 0.64
C ILE A 81 -25.11 2.94 -0.01
N ILE A 82 -24.92 3.60 -1.16
CA ILE A 82 -25.99 4.29 -1.88
C ILE A 82 -27.09 3.30 -2.28
N ASP A 83 -26.74 2.12 -2.77
CA ASP A 83 -27.71 1.08 -3.11
C ASP A 83 -28.62 0.74 -1.91
N ILE A 84 -28.04 0.66 -0.70
CA ILE A 84 -28.81 0.38 0.52
C ILE A 84 -29.79 1.53 0.79
N ILE A 85 -29.34 2.78 0.66
CA ILE A 85 -30.21 3.96 0.82
C ILE A 85 -31.33 3.96 -0.23
N VAL A 86 -31.02 3.63 -1.48
CA VAL A 86 -31.99 3.55 -2.57
C VAL A 86 -33.03 2.46 -2.28
N VAL A 87 -32.62 1.28 -1.83
CA VAL A 87 -33.54 0.18 -1.46
C VAL A 87 -34.45 0.59 -0.30
N LEU A 88 -33.91 1.25 0.73
CA LEU A 88 -34.70 1.77 1.85
C LEU A 88 -35.72 2.82 1.37
N GLY A 89 -35.27 3.77 0.55
CA GLY A 89 -36.13 4.82 -0.02
C GLY A 89 -37.24 4.26 -0.91
N GLN A 90 -36.92 3.31 -1.80
CA GLN A 90 -37.90 2.67 -2.69
C GLN A 90 -39.00 1.92 -1.92
N ARG A 91 -38.67 1.39 -0.75
CA ARG A 91 -39.62 0.67 0.12
C ARG A 91 -40.25 1.56 1.20
N ASN A 92 -39.97 2.87 1.20
CA ASN A 92 -40.36 3.80 2.25
C ASN A 92 -39.96 3.34 3.66
N PHE A 93 -38.82 2.67 3.79
CA PHE A 93 -38.24 2.34 5.09
C PHE A 93 -37.39 3.49 5.60
N ALA A 94 -37.62 3.86 6.87
CA ALA A 94 -36.76 4.80 7.56
C ALA A 94 -35.36 4.18 7.79
N LEU A 95 -34.32 5.01 7.68
CA LEU A 95 -32.92 4.59 7.91
C LEU A 95 -32.71 4.08 9.34
N ARG A 96 -33.39 4.73 10.29
CA ARG A 96 -33.51 4.35 11.69
C ARG A 96 -34.88 3.72 11.90
N GLY A 97 -34.93 2.67 12.69
CA GLY A 97 -36.16 2.03 13.17
C GLY A 97 -36.55 2.55 14.54
N ASN A 98 -37.43 1.83 15.21
CA ASN A 98 -37.98 2.23 16.49
C ASN A 98 -37.00 1.98 17.64
N TRP A 99 -37.12 2.78 18.69
CA TRP A 99 -36.43 2.55 19.95
C TRP A 99 -37.10 1.41 20.72
N ASP A 100 -36.37 0.32 20.94
CA ASP A 100 -36.79 -0.74 21.84
C ASP A 100 -36.50 -0.31 23.29
N LYS A 101 -37.57 -0.11 24.06
CA LYS A 101 -37.48 0.32 25.47
C LYS A 101 -36.97 -0.79 26.40
N GLU A 102 -37.21 -2.05 26.05
CA GLU A 102 -36.81 -3.21 26.86
C GLU A 102 -35.33 -3.54 26.62
N LEU A 103 -34.93 -3.57 25.35
CA LEU A 103 -33.54 -3.82 24.95
C LEU A 103 -32.64 -2.58 25.08
N LYS A 104 -33.24 -1.40 25.32
CA LYS A 104 -32.57 -0.09 25.34
C LYS A 104 -31.68 0.11 24.10
N LYS A 105 -32.20 -0.30 22.94
CA LYS A 105 -31.47 -0.29 21.68
C LYS A 105 -32.37 0.23 20.56
N GLU A 106 -31.79 1.03 19.68
CA GLU A 106 -32.41 1.44 18.44
C GLU A 106 -32.31 0.29 17.43
N ASP A 107 -33.42 -0.09 16.81
CA ASP A 107 -33.41 -0.96 15.65
C ASP A 107 -32.95 -0.15 14.44
N VAL A 108 -31.72 -0.35 13.93
CA VAL A 108 -31.17 0.50 12.86
C VAL A 108 -31.24 -0.26 11.54
N ASN A 109 -32.33 -0.07 10.79
CA ASN A 109 -32.56 -0.70 9.48
C ASN A 109 -31.37 -0.53 8.52
N PHE A 110 -30.76 0.65 8.52
CA PHE A 110 -29.58 0.93 7.71
C PHE A 110 -28.37 0.07 8.09
N GLN A 111 -28.09 -0.04 9.38
CA GLN A 111 -26.98 -0.87 9.88
C GLN A 111 -27.23 -2.34 9.57
N PHE A 112 -28.46 -2.83 9.76
CA PHE A 112 -28.84 -4.21 9.42
C PHE A 112 -28.57 -4.52 7.94
N LEU A 113 -28.95 -3.63 7.03
CA LEU A 113 -28.72 -3.83 5.59
C LEU A 113 -27.25 -3.68 5.19
N ILE A 114 -26.49 -2.80 5.85
CA ILE A 114 -25.04 -2.71 5.68
C ILE A 114 -24.37 -4.03 6.09
N ASP A 115 -24.71 -4.55 7.27
CA ASP A 115 -24.15 -5.79 7.80
C ASP A 115 -24.51 -6.96 6.88
N TRP A 116 -25.78 -7.05 6.46
CA TRP A 116 -26.24 -8.07 5.51
C TRP A 116 -25.51 -7.99 4.16
N LYS A 117 -25.36 -6.80 3.57
CA LYS A 117 -24.66 -6.63 2.28
C LYS A 117 -23.18 -6.97 2.39
N SER A 118 -22.55 -6.67 3.53
CA SER A 118 -21.14 -6.98 3.76
C SER A 118 -20.81 -8.48 3.77
N ILE A 119 -21.81 -9.35 3.96
CA ILE A 119 -21.62 -10.81 3.86
C ILE A 119 -21.16 -11.20 2.44
N TYR A 120 -21.64 -10.47 1.43
CA TYR A 120 -21.41 -10.77 0.01
C TYR A 120 -20.47 -9.77 -0.67
N ASP A 121 -20.33 -8.56 -0.13
CA ASP A 121 -19.38 -7.55 -0.62
C ASP A 121 -18.13 -7.52 0.28
N LEU A 122 -17.08 -8.22 -0.16
CA LEU A 122 -15.81 -8.27 0.56
C LEU A 122 -15.17 -6.89 0.71
N THR A 123 -15.33 -6.02 -0.28
CA THR A 123 -14.75 -4.67 -0.23
C THR A 123 -15.44 -3.82 0.83
N LEU A 124 -16.77 -3.92 0.93
CA LEU A 124 -17.54 -3.30 2.00
C LEU A 124 -17.19 -3.92 3.36
N LYS A 125 -17.06 -5.24 3.46
CA LYS A 125 -16.69 -5.93 4.69
C LYS A 125 -15.34 -5.46 5.24
N GLU A 126 -14.32 -5.48 4.41
CA GLU A 126 -12.98 -4.98 4.77
C GLU A 126 -13.05 -3.52 5.23
N HIS A 127 -13.85 -2.70 4.55
CA HIS A 127 -14.07 -1.31 4.96
C HIS A 127 -14.70 -1.21 6.34
N LEU A 128 -15.72 -2.01 6.66
CA LEU A 128 -16.37 -2.01 7.98
C LEU A 128 -15.43 -2.49 9.09
N GLU A 129 -14.57 -3.49 8.81
CA GLU A 129 -13.61 -4.02 9.78
C GLU A 129 -12.42 -3.08 10.01
N THR A 130 -11.98 -2.38 8.96
CA THR A 130 -10.81 -1.48 9.01
C THR A 130 -11.20 -0.04 9.40
N ALA A 131 -12.44 0.36 9.13
CA ALA A 131 -12.95 1.65 9.57
C ALA A 131 -12.84 1.74 11.10
N ARG A 132 -12.10 2.74 11.58
CA ARG A 132 -11.94 3.04 13.01
C ARG A 132 -13.32 3.00 13.68
N ARG A 133 -13.42 2.42 14.88
CA ARG A 133 -14.63 2.27 15.73
C ARG A 133 -15.58 3.49 15.84
N SER A 134 -15.22 4.67 15.32
CA SER A 134 -16.03 5.89 15.30
C SER A 134 -17.02 6.00 14.13
N LEU A 135 -17.06 5.05 13.19
CA LEU A 135 -18.10 4.96 12.16
C LEU A 135 -19.02 3.77 12.46
N ARG A 136 -19.61 3.74 13.66
CA ARG A 136 -20.95 3.14 13.74
C ARG A 136 -21.81 4.06 12.88
N TYR A 137 -22.40 3.53 11.82
CA TYR A 137 -23.26 4.35 10.97
C TYR A 137 -24.57 4.58 11.72
N LEU A 138 -24.52 5.58 12.61
CA LEU A 138 -25.58 6.08 13.49
C LEU A 138 -26.21 5.02 14.42
#